data_AF-A0A926NCS6-F1
#
_entry.id   AF-A0A926NCS6-F1
#
_cell.length_a   1.000
_cell.length_b   1.000
_cell.length_c   1.000
_cell.angle_alpha   90.00
_cell.angle_beta   90.00
_cell.angle_gamma   90.00
#
_symmetry.space_group_name_H-M   'P 1'
#
loop_
_entity.id
_entity.type
_entity.pdbx_description
1 polymer ?
#
loop_
_entity_poly.entity_id
_entity_poly.type
_entity_poly.pdbx_seq_one_letter_code
_entity_poly.pdbx_strand_id
1 'polypeptide(L)'
;MLKQEHYEVMKAVKDGATIYGYVDAKRLREVQKFDSELIEIIGLKDLEEITGEEYNGAEQLPYFGAILTGKGKEVLNNSNSEFGQ
;
A
#
# COMPACT_ATOMS: atom_id res chain seq x y z
N MET A 1 1.14 1.19 -16.98
CA MET A 1 2.44 0.64 -16.55
C MET A 1 2.77 1.18 -15.17
N LEU A 2 3.50 0.44 -14.35
CA LEU A 2 3.99 0.93 -13.07
C LEU A 2 5.22 1.84 -13.27
N LYS A 3 5.36 2.86 -12.41
CA LYS A 3 6.49 3.80 -12.38
C LYS A 3 7.31 3.58 -11.12
N GLN A 4 8.52 4.14 -11.06
CA GLN A 4 9.40 4.05 -9.87
C GLN A 4 8.68 4.40 -8.57
N GLU A 5 7.92 5.50 -8.56
CA GLU A 5 7.12 5.96 -7.41
C GLU A 5 6.06 4.95 -6.94
N HIS A 6 5.60 4.04 -7.80
CA HIS A 6 4.70 2.96 -7.41
C HIS A 6 5.46 1.87 -6.66
N TYR A 7 6.66 1.51 -7.12
CA TYR A 7 7.50 0.54 -6.45
C TYR A 7 7.98 1.05 -5.09
N GLU A 8 8.21 2.36 -4.95
CA GLU A 8 8.55 2.99 -3.67
C GLU A 8 7.42 2.84 -2.65
N VAL A 9 6.17 3.13 -3.02
CA VAL A 9 5.03 2.92 -2.10
C VAL A 9 4.75 1.43 -1.84
N MET A 10 4.98 0.55 -2.83
CA MET A 10 4.91 -0.91 -2.63
C MET A 10 5.95 -1.40 -1.61
N LYS A 11 7.17 -0.83 -1.61
CA LYS A 11 8.19 -1.11 -0.59
C LYS A 11 7.74 -0.66 0.78
N ALA A 12 7.16 0.54 0.88
CA ALA A 12 6.70 1.10 2.15
C ALA A 12 5.59 0.27 2.81
N VAL A 13 4.75 -0.41 2.02
CA VAL A 13 3.64 -1.24 2.52
C VAL A 13 3.96 -2.74 2.51
N LYS A 14 5.22 -3.13 2.33
CA LYS A 14 5.64 -4.53 2.16
C LYS A 14 5.10 -5.46 3.25
N ASP A 15 5.12 -4.98 4.49
CA ASP A 15 4.71 -5.73 5.69
C ASP A 15 3.46 -5.13 6.35
N GLY A 16 2.76 -4.23 5.65
CA GLY A 16 1.59 -3.52 6.15
C GLY A 16 1.91 -2.09 6.60
N ALA A 17 1.05 -1.14 6.25
CA ALA A 17 1.12 0.23 6.75
C ALA A 17 -0.24 0.94 6.71
N THR A 18 -0.44 1.88 7.63
CA THR A 18 -1.57 2.82 7.60
C THR A 18 -1.21 4.04 6.75
N ILE A 19 -2.09 4.39 5.80
CA ILE A 19 -1.80 5.43 4.81
C ILE A 19 -2.59 6.70 5.11
N TYR A 20 -1.86 7.74 5.54
CA TYR A 20 -2.43 9.06 5.83
C TYR A 20 -2.24 10.06 4.68
N GLY A 21 -1.21 9.87 3.84
CA GLY A 21 -0.86 10.79 2.77
C GLY A 21 -1.68 10.57 1.50
N TYR A 22 -2.26 11.65 0.95
CA TYR A 22 -3.04 11.60 -0.29
C TYR A 22 -2.23 11.05 -1.47
N VAL A 23 -0.97 11.45 -1.61
CA VAL A 23 -0.11 11.05 -2.73
C VAL A 23 0.13 9.54 -2.71
N ASP A 24 0.48 8.98 -1.55
CA ASP A 24 0.72 7.54 -1.41
C ASP A 24 -0.58 6.75 -1.56
N ALA A 25 -1.68 7.24 -1.02
CA ALA A 25 -3.01 6.64 -1.21
C ALA A 25 -3.38 6.56 -2.69
N LYS A 26 -3.14 7.64 -3.45
CA LYS A 26 -3.39 7.67 -4.89
C LYS A 26 -2.52 6.66 -5.64
N ARG A 27 -1.21 6.62 -5.35
CA ARG A 27 -0.26 5.69 -5.99
C ARG A 27 -0.62 4.24 -5.71
N LEU A 28 -1.00 3.90 -4.48
CA LEU A 28 -1.45 2.56 -4.14
C LEU A 28 -2.74 2.18 -4.87
N ARG A 29 -3.70 3.11 -5.02
CA ARG A 29 -4.88 2.87 -5.86
C ARG A 29 -4.54 2.66 -7.33
N GLU A 30 -3.53 3.35 -7.85
CA GLU A 30 -3.02 3.14 -9.21
C GLU A 30 -2.35 1.77 -9.36
N VAL A 31 -1.62 1.29 -8.34
CA VAL A 31 -1.09 -0.09 -8.28
C VAL A 31 -2.22 -1.12 -8.30
N GLN A 32 -3.22 -0.96 -7.42
CA GLN A 32 -4.39 -1.86 -7.38
C GLN A 32 -5.17 -1.87 -8.71
N LYS A 33 -5.27 -0.72 -9.38
CA LYS A 33 -5.92 -0.61 -10.69
C LYS A 33 -5.11 -1.28 -11.80
N PHE A 34 -3.78 -1.23 -11.70
CA PHE A 34 -2.91 -1.93 -12.64
C PHE A 34 -3.06 -3.43 -12.51
N ASP A 35 -3.05 -3.94 -11.28
CA ASP A 35 -3.28 -5.35 -10.96
C ASP A 35 -3.72 -5.47 -9.48
N SER A 36 -4.97 -5.90 -9.28
CA SER A 36 -5.59 -5.94 -7.96
C SER A 36 -4.98 -6.99 -7.03
N GLU A 37 -4.21 -7.93 -7.57
CA GLU A 37 -3.54 -8.95 -6.78
C GLU A 37 -2.19 -8.50 -6.24
N LEU A 38 -1.70 -7.30 -6.57
CA LEU A 38 -0.38 -6.82 -6.09
C LEU A 38 -0.44 -6.27 -4.65
N ILE A 39 -1.54 -5.63 -4.29
CA ILE A 39 -1.73 -5.05 -2.96
C ILE A 39 -3.13 -5.35 -2.45
N GLU A 40 -3.24 -5.53 -1.14
CA GLU A 40 -4.51 -5.57 -0.44
C GLU A 40 -4.75 -4.23 0.24
N ILE A 41 -5.93 -3.66 0.04
CA ILE A 41 -6.37 -2.42 0.69
C ILE A 41 -7.37 -2.78 1.78
N ILE A 42 -7.04 -2.37 3.00
CA ILE A 42 -7.78 -2.63 4.22
C ILE A 42 -8.59 -1.37 4.55
N GLY A 43 -9.91 -1.51 4.66
CA GLY A 43 -10.79 -0.40 5.02
C GLY A 43 -10.55 0.08 6.46
N LEU A 44 -11.06 1.27 6.81
CA LEU A 44 -10.89 1.83 8.16
C LEU A 44 -11.38 0.87 9.24
N LYS A 45 -12.57 0.28 9.09
CA LYS A 45 -13.14 -0.63 10.08
C LYS A 45 -12.23 -1.83 10.36
N ASP A 46 -11.78 -2.51 9.29
CA ASP A 46 -10.89 -3.66 9.44
C ASP A 46 -9.53 -3.24 10.00
N LEU A 47 -9.07 -2.02 9.68
CA LEU A 47 -7.85 -1.46 10.23
C LEU A 47 -7.98 -1.21 11.74
N GLU A 48 -9.09 -0.67 12.23
CA GLU A 48 -9.37 -0.50 13.67
C GLU A 48 -9.34 -1.85 14.40
N GLU A 49 -9.93 -2.89 13.80
CA GLU A 49 -9.93 -4.25 14.36
C GLU A 49 -8.50 -4.85 14.42
N ILE A 50 -7.64 -4.52 13.46
CA ILE A 50 -6.26 -5.01 13.38
C ILE A 50 -5.31 -4.24 14.31
N THR A 51 -5.41 -2.91 14.34
CA THR A 51 -4.48 -2.05 15.10
C THR A 51 -4.92 -1.81 16.54
N GLY A 52 -6.23 -1.91 16.82
CA GLY A 52 -6.83 -1.49 18.08
C GLY A 52 -6.94 0.02 18.25
N GLU A 53 -6.66 0.81 17.21
CA GLU A 53 -6.86 2.26 17.20
C GLU A 53 -8.31 2.60 16.84
N GLU A 54 -8.85 3.69 17.40
CA GLU A 54 -10.15 4.25 17.00
C GLU A 54 -9.95 5.46 16.09
N TYR A 55 -10.43 5.40 14.85
CA TYR A 55 -10.35 6.51 13.90
C TYR A 55 -11.65 7.33 13.95
N ASN A 56 -11.86 8.06 15.05
CA ASN A 56 -13.10 8.81 15.32
C ASN A 56 -13.22 10.18 14.62
N GLY A 57 -12.23 10.57 13.81
CA GLY A 57 -12.24 11.81 13.02
C GLY A 57 -11.91 13.09 13.79
N ALA A 58 -11.55 12.99 15.08
CA ALA A 58 -10.97 14.12 15.82
C ALA A 58 -9.55 14.46 15.31
N GLU A 59 -8.83 13.46 14.79
CA GLU A 59 -7.56 13.59 14.10
C GLU A 59 -7.71 13.34 12.58
N GLN A 60 -6.62 13.51 11.82
CA GLN A 60 -6.61 13.16 10.40
C GLN A 60 -6.89 11.67 10.22
N LEU A 61 -8.03 11.34 9.59
CA LEU A 61 -8.37 9.97 9.26
C LEU A 61 -7.38 9.38 8.23
N PRO A 62 -6.94 8.13 8.42
CA PRO A 62 -6.22 7.44 7.37
C PRO A 62 -7.15 7.21 6.17
N TYR A 63 -6.57 7.18 4.97
CA TYR A 63 -7.31 6.79 3.77
C TYR A 63 -7.67 5.30 3.81
N PHE A 64 -6.71 4.46 4.22
CA PHE A 64 -6.83 3.01 4.35
C PHE A 64 -5.55 2.41 4.95
N GLY A 65 -5.62 1.15 5.37
CA GLY A 65 -4.44 0.30 5.51
C GLY A 65 -4.08 -0.35 4.17
N ALA A 66 -2.81 -0.67 3.97
CA ALA A 66 -2.38 -1.43 2.80
C ALA A 66 -1.28 -2.41 3.15
N ILE A 67 -1.28 -3.58 2.51
CA ILE A 67 -0.23 -4.58 2.63
C ILE A 67 0.10 -5.19 1.26
N LEU A 68 1.38 -5.48 1.03
CA LEU A 68 1.84 -6.13 -0.19
C LEU A 68 1.53 -7.62 -0.16
N THR A 69 0.89 -8.14 -1.21
CA THR A 69 0.55 -9.57 -1.32
C THR A 69 1.78 -10.39 -1.69
N GLY A 70 1.62 -11.72 -1.80
CA GLY A 70 2.66 -12.60 -2.36
C GLY A 70 3.09 -12.19 -3.77
N LYS A 71 2.13 -11.96 -4.68
CA LYS A 71 2.39 -11.51 -6.05
C LYS A 71 3.08 -10.13 -6.08
N GLY A 72 2.64 -9.21 -5.22
CA GLY A 72 3.27 -7.91 -5.08
C GLY A 72 4.74 -8.00 -4.66
N LYS A 73 5.06 -8.90 -3.72
CA LYS A 73 6.43 -9.16 -3.26
C LYS A 73 7.30 -9.74 -4.38
N GLU A 74 6.77 -10.66 -5.18
CA GLU A 74 7.48 -11.22 -6.34
C GLU A 74 7.81 -10.14 -7.38
N VAL A 75 6.82 -9.32 -7.76
CA VAL A 75 7.04 -8.19 -8.69
C VAL A 75 8.11 -7.24 -8.15
N LEU A 76 8.04 -6.88 -6.87
CA LEU A 76 9.01 -5.99 -6.25
C LEU A 76 10.44 -6.56 -6.28
N ASN A 77 10.58 -7.85 -6.00
CA ASN A 77 11.88 -8.54 -6.01
C ASN A 77 12.47 -8.60 -7.43
N ASN A 78 11.64 -8.88 -8.43
CA ASN A 78 12.06 -8.90 -9.83
C ASN A 78 12.44 -7.51 -10.33
N SER A 79 11.69 -6.46 -9.96
CA SER A 79 12.05 -5.08 -10.33
C SER A 79 13.36 -4.62 -9.67
N ASN A 80 13.66 -5.02 -8.43
CA ASN A 80 14.97 -4.73 -7.82
C ASN A 80 16.14 -5.38 -8.57
N SER A 81 15.90 -6.47 -9.32
CA SER A 81 16.93 -7.06 -10.20
C SER A 81 17.13 -6.28 -11.50
N GLU A 82 16.13 -5.49 -11.93
CA GLU A 82 16.19 -4.66 -13.16
C GLU A 82 16.73 -3.24 -12.89
N PHE A 83 16.52 -2.70 -11.68
CA PHE A 83 17.03 -1.38 -11.26
C PHE A 83 18.31 -1.47 -10.41
N GLY A 84 18.85 -2.67 -10.19
CA GLY A 84 20.11 -2.92 -9.52
C GLY A 84 21.28 -2.98 -10.50
N GLN A 85 21.68 -1.84 -11.06
CA GLN A 85 23.01 -1.57 -11.63
C GLN A 85 23.48 -0.17 -11.25
#